data_AF-A0A1Y4I3M3-F1
#
_entry.id   AF-A0A1Y4I3M3-F1
#
_cell.length_a   1.000
_cell.length_b   1.000
_cell.length_c   1.000
_cell.angle_alpha   90.00
_cell.angle_beta   90.00
_cell.angle_gamma   90.00
#
_symmetry.space_group_name_H-M   'P 1'
#
loop_
_entity.id
_entity.type
_entity.pdbx_description
1 polymer ?
#
loop_
_entity_poly.entity_id
_entity_poly.type
_entity_poly.pdbx_seq_one_letter_code
_entity_poly.pdbx_strand_id
1 'polypeptide(L)'
;MPLYEERKNMHAVMEQAQKELAQTGRLSVSTRQQLWLALGPAEVTDRDPCPLTEAVQKRAQLALACGKKVSRVWAAYDAQDKRPQTLLRQTSAYLQGKCTAEKLDRLLKDTNFMPLMDEERYSSAPLAALAAYWGAVAALYDEPLLDSARLGCKEEQLDFYDWDAAWCAALAWAGRDENAGTGKQRVEEMKFWAWYLEQAAELMGEENYCFPKKEIKKFQEQQDPPVPVPEQADLEHFVQFMGLGDLQYCVRQESDQGYVIQTIQRSMEAVCPVCGVHITQPKFWYGVNCLDDAFPKNGPPIHLLKTVPMLHCPKHQDALCRNIDGESINPKAAWKRYLSVPGRAEEFLAELERRTVNAFQIGNAFISLNQYTAFHHNLPIPEEIKGIRWMDREMEEMEIDLTAFGPHVYFNGVTLEEFCRCYSDKVQMEKDGVLLITMERHWIRCELDENGALVRVIIRSRFCIRFDKRAEKMIKIAFLTEDQSRILSEILHLPTQEALRLPWEELCSRLSGLTRPQALAIWKDLQSHKIFCDILPNPLG
;
A
#
# COMPACT_ATOMS: atom_id res chain seq x y z
N MET A 1 5.80 -45.39 -30.43
CA MET A 1 6.81 -44.31 -30.32
C MET A 1 6.23 -43.01 -29.77
N PRO A 2 5.06 -42.48 -30.22
CA PRO A 2 4.50 -41.21 -29.71
C PRO A 2 4.23 -41.22 -28.19
N LEU A 3 3.58 -42.28 -27.69
CA LEU A 3 3.27 -42.45 -26.26
C LEU A 3 4.50 -42.50 -25.33
N TYR A 4 5.68 -42.86 -25.86
CA TYR A 4 6.91 -42.92 -25.07
C TYR A 4 7.59 -41.55 -24.97
N GLU A 5 7.52 -40.74 -26.03
CA GLU A 5 8.02 -39.36 -26.02
C GLU A 5 7.11 -38.42 -25.22
N GLU A 6 5.78 -38.60 -25.31
CA GLU A 6 4.80 -37.87 -24.49
C GLU A 6 4.99 -38.12 -23.00
N ARG A 7 5.11 -39.39 -22.57
CA ARG A 7 5.39 -39.73 -21.16
C ARG A 7 6.73 -39.17 -20.67
N LYS A 8 7.75 -39.17 -21.52
CA LYS A 8 9.07 -38.62 -21.18
C LYS A 8 9.02 -37.10 -20.97
N ASN A 9 8.18 -36.40 -21.74
CA ASN A 9 7.96 -34.96 -21.59
C ASN A 9 7.18 -34.64 -20.29
N MET A 10 6.13 -35.41 -19.98
CA MET A 10 5.34 -35.24 -18.75
C MET A 10 6.18 -35.44 -17.48
N HIS A 11 7.02 -36.49 -17.45
CA HIS A 11 7.92 -36.74 -16.31
C HIS A 11 8.92 -35.59 -16.10
N ALA A 12 9.46 -35.03 -17.20
CA ALA A 12 10.39 -33.90 -17.12
C ALA A 12 9.73 -32.63 -16.56
N VAL A 13 8.47 -32.34 -16.96
CA VAL A 13 7.71 -31.20 -16.42
C VAL A 13 7.43 -31.37 -14.94
N MET A 14 7.04 -32.57 -14.50
CA MET A 14 6.80 -32.87 -13.08
C MET A 14 8.08 -32.77 -12.23
N GLU A 15 9.21 -33.29 -12.72
CA GLU A 15 10.50 -33.16 -12.04
C GLU A 15 10.94 -31.70 -11.91
N GLN A 16 10.75 -30.90 -12.96
CA GLN A 16 11.08 -29.49 -12.95
C GLN A 16 10.19 -28.71 -11.96
N ALA A 17 8.89 -28.97 -11.95
CA ALA A 17 7.95 -28.34 -11.00
C ALA A 17 8.26 -28.74 -9.55
N GLN A 18 8.59 -30.01 -9.31
CA GLN A 18 9.00 -30.48 -7.98
C GLN A 18 10.27 -29.77 -7.50
N LYS A 19 11.27 -29.62 -8.39
CA LYS A 19 12.53 -28.95 -8.09
C LYS A 19 12.32 -27.48 -7.77
N GLU A 20 11.51 -26.78 -8.56
CA GLU A 20 11.14 -25.38 -8.29
C GLU A 20 10.45 -25.28 -6.93
N LEU A 21 9.41 -26.09 -6.69
CA LEU A 21 8.67 -26.05 -5.44
C LEU A 21 9.57 -26.31 -4.22
N ALA A 22 10.50 -27.26 -4.31
CA ALA A 22 11.46 -27.54 -3.24
C ALA A 22 12.43 -26.37 -2.97
N GLN A 23 12.68 -25.51 -3.97
CA GLN A 23 13.59 -24.36 -3.86
C GLN A 23 12.88 -23.08 -3.41
N THR A 24 11.67 -22.82 -3.92
CA THR A 24 11.01 -21.52 -3.79
C THR A 24 9.81 -21.56 -2.83
N GLY A 25 9.25 -22.74 -2.60
CA GLY A 25 8.00 -22.93 -1.85
C GLY A 25 6.73 -22.68 -2.67
N ARG A 26 6.85 -22.36 -3.96
CA ARG A 26 5.70 -22.06 -4.83
C ARG A 26 5.94 -22.45 -6.29
N LEU A 27 4.88 -22.54 -7.07
CA LEU A 27 4.96 -22.74 -8.53
C LEU A 27 4.70 -21.42 -9.25
N SER A 28 5.62 -20.99 -10.10
CA SER A 28 5.44 -19.84 -10.99
C SER A 28 4.38 -20.10 -12.06
N VAL A 29 3.76 -19.04 -12.58
CA VAL A 29 2.81 -19.14 -13.70
C VAL A 29 3.39 -19.90 -14.90
N SER A 30 4.68 -19.70 -15.22
CA SER A 30 5.34 -20.41 -16.33
C SER A 30 5.34 -21.94 -16.11
N THR A 31 5.59 -22.39 -14.89
CA THR A 31 5.53 -23.81 -14.55
C THR A 31 4.11 -24.34 -14.51
N ARG A 32 3.13 -23.54 -14.05
CA ARG A 32 1.71 -23.90 -14.14
C ARG A 32 1.27 -24.07 -15.59
N GLN A 33 1.66 -23.17 -16.48
CA GLN A 33 1.42 -23.28 -17.93
C GLN A 33 2.00 -24.57 -18.52
N GLN A 34 3.23 -24.95 -18.15
CA GLN A 34 3.83 -26.21 -18.60
C GLN A 34 3.07 -27.44 -18.09
N LEU A 35 2.63 -27.43 -16.83
CA LEU A 35 1.80 -28.50 -16.25
C LEU A 35 0.46 -28.61 -16.98
N TRP A 36 -0.18 -27.49 -17.29
CA TRP A 36 -1.44 -27.45 -18.02
C TRP A 36 -1.31 -27.97 -19.46
N LEU A 37 -0.21 -27.65 -20.15
CA LEU A 37 0.09 -28.18 -21.49
C LEU A 37 0.44 -29.68 -21.45
N ALA A 38 0.99 -30.17 -20.34
CA ALA A 38 1.21 -31.60 -20.12
C ALA A 38 -0.10 -32.39 -19.90
N LEU A 39 -1.20 -31.73 -19.50
CA LEU A 39 -2.54 -32.34 -19.44
C LEU A 39 -3.20 -32.48 -20.83
N GLY A 40 -2.61 -31.87 -21.86
CA GLY A 40 -3.05 -31.92 -23.25
C GLY A 40 -2.95 -30.55 -23.94
N PRO A 41 -3.17 -30.48 -25.26
CA PRO A 41 -3.11 -29.22 -26.00
C PRO A 41 -4.14 -28.20 -25.45
N ALA A 42 -3.80 -26.92 -25.51
CA ALA A 42 -4.74 -25.83 -25.25
C ALA A 42 -5.81 -25.81 -26.36
N GLU A 43 -7.07 -25.55 -26.00
CA GLU A 43 -8.09 -25.32 -27.02
C GLU A 43 -7.92 -23.94 -27.64
N VAL A 44 -7.87 -23.89 -28.97
CA VAL A 44 -7.83 -22.65 -29.74
C VAL A 44 -9.08 -22.62 -30.60
N THR A 45 -10.13 -21.95 -30.10
CA THR A 45 -11.43 -21.90 -30.76
C THR A 45 -12.11 -20.57 -30.51
N ASP A 46 -12.75 -20.01 -31.55
CA ASP A 46 -13.62 -18.83 -31.44
C ASP A 46 -15.04 -19.18 -30.93
N ARG A 47 -15.26 -20.43 -30.49
CA ARG A 47 -16.56 -20.92 -29.99
C ARG A 47 -16.64 -20.74 -28.48
N ASP A 48 -17.64 -19.97 -28.07
CA ASP A 48 -18.01 -19.79 -26.66
C ASP A 48 -19.33 -20.47 -26.34
N PRO A 49 -19.39 -21.39 -25.36
CA PRO A 49 -18.27 -21.97 -24.60
C PRO A 49 -17.44 -22.97 -25.42
N CYS A 50 -16.19 -23.19 -24.98
CA CYS A 50 -15.24 -24.12 -25.62
C CYS A 50 -15.73 -25.57 -25.54
N PRO A 51 -15.40 -26.43 -26.53
CA PRO A 51 -15.64 -27.86 -26.43
C PRO A 51 -14.92 -28.45 -25.21
N LEU A 52 -15.64 -29.26 -24.43
CA LEU A 52 -15.06 -29.95 -23.27
C LEU A 52 -14.24 -31.17 -23.71
N THR A 53 -13.10 -30.92 -24.36
CA THR A 53 -12.16 -31.99 -24.74
C THR A 53 -11.50 -32.61 -23.51
N GLU A 54 -10.84 -33.75 -23.66
CA GLU A 54 -10.18 -34.43 -22.54
C GLU A 54 -9.17 -33.50 -21.83
N ALA A 55 -8.44 -32.68 -22.59
CA ALA A 55 -7.47 -31.73 -22.07
C ALA A 55 -8.13 -30.62 -21.22
N VAL A 56 -9.18 -29.99 -21.76
CA VAL A 56 -9.98 -28.98 -21.03
C VAL A 56 -10.60 -29.61 -19.79
N GLN A 57 -11.15 -30.81 -19.91
CA GLN A 57 -11.77 -31.50 -18.79
C GLN A 57 -10.77 -31.76 -17.65
N LYS A 58 -9.54 -32.19 -17.96
CA LYS A 58 -8.47 -32.38 -16.95
C LYS A 58 -8.07 -31.05 -16.30
N ARG A 59 -7.85 -29.98 -17.07
CA ARG A 59 -7.51 -28.66 -16.52
C ARG A 59 -8.63 -28.10 -15.64
N ALA A 60 -9.87 -28.17 -16.11
CA ALA A 60 -11.04 -27.77 -15.34
C ALA A 60 -11.24 -28.60 -14.05
N GLN A 61 -10.94 -29.90 -14.08
CA GLN A 61 -10.95 -30.74 -12.88
C GLN A 61 -9.89 -30.29 -11.86
N LEU A 62 -8.69 -29.94 -12.31
CA LEU A 62 -7.61 -29.43 -11.46
C LEU A 62 -7.98 -28.05 -10.86
N ALA A 63 -8.49 -27.13 -11.67
CA ALA A 63 -8.95 -25.82 -11.21
C ALA A 63 -10.13 -25.94 -10.21
N LEU A 64 -11.09 -26.82 -10.50
CA LEU A 64 -12.20 -27.12 -9.59
C LEU A 64 -11.70 -27.71 -8.26
N ALA A 65 -10.69 -28.58 -8.29
CA ALA A 65 -10.08 -29.13 -7.08
C ALA A 65 -9.48 -28.01 -6.21
N CYS A 66 -8.82 -27.01 -6.83
CA CYS A 66 -8.27 -25.85 -6.12
C CYS A 66 -9.36 -25.09 -5.37
N GLY A 67 -10.45 -24.72 -6.04
CA GLY A 67 -11.58 -24.05 -5.38
C GLY A 67 -12.23 -24.90 -4.28
N LYS A 68 -12.35 -26.22 -4.47
CA LYS A 68 -12.84 -27.15 -3.42
C LYS A 68 -11.92 -27.17 -2.19
N LYS A 69 -10.59 -27.18 -2.39
CA LYS A 69 -9.59 -27.20 -1.32
C LYS A 69 -9.76 -26.03 -0.35
N VAL A 70 -10.04 -24.84 -0.89
CA VAL A 70 -10.16 -23.59 -0.10
C VAL A 70 -11.59 -23.19 0.22
N SER A 71 -12.59 -23.99 -0.17
CA SER A 71 -14.01 -23.69 0.10
C SER A 71 -14.35 -23.45 1.58
N ARG A 72 -13.60 -24.05 2.50
CA ARG A 72 -13.74 -23.83 3.95
C ARG A 72 -13.20 -22.49 4.42
N VAL A 73 -12.22 -21.92 3.73
CA VAL A 73 -11.68 -20.59 4.02
C VAL A 73 -12.78 -19.55 3.81
N TRP A 74 -13.45 -19.60 2.65
CA TRP A 74 -14.60 -18.73 2.38
C TRP A 74 -15.74 -18.96 3.38
N ALA A 75 -16.10 -20.22 3.65
CA ALA A 75 -17.20 -20.51 4.58
C ALA A 75 -16.96 -20.05 6.02
N ALA A 76 -15.69 -19.94 6.44
CA ALA A 76 -15.32 -19.38 7.74
C ALA A 76 -15.38 -17.84 7.74
N TYR A 77 -15.08 -17.22 6.59
CA TYR A 77 -15.13 -15.78 6.39
C TYR A 77 -16.57 -15.25 6.26
N ASP A 78 -17.32 -15.77 5.29
CA ASP A 78 -18.74 -15.47 5.11
C ASP A 78 -19.53 -16.78 4.98
N ALA A 79 -20.10 -17.20 6.10
CA ALA A 79 -20.91 -18.41 6.16
C ALA A 79 -22.27 -18.25 5.46
N GLN A 80 -22.75 -17.03 5.20
CA GLN A 80 -24.06 -16.80 4.59
C GLN A 80 -23.97 -16.71 3.07
N ASP A 81 -22.88 -16.18 2.53
CA ASP A 81 -22.66 -16.17 1.09
C ASP A 81 -22.32 -17.57 0.55
N LYS A 82 -23.32 -18.18 -0.10
CA LYS A 82 -23.22 -19.50 -0.74
C LYS A 82 -22.85 -19.45 -2.21
N ARG A 83 -22.55 -18.28 -2.79
CA ARG A 83 -22.23 -18.15 -4.22
C ARG A 83 -21.03 -19.01 -4.61
N PRO A 84 -19.88 -19.01 -3.89
CA PRO A 84 -18.74 -19.85 -4.27
C PRO A 84 -19.05 -21.34 -4.23
N GLN A 85 -19.74 -21.83 -3.19
CA GLN A 85 -20.08 -23.25 -3.08
C GLN A 85 -21.11 -23.67 -4.13
N THR A 86 -22.02 -22.75 -4.50
CA THR A 86 -22.98 -22.98 -5.58
C THR A 86 -22.24 -23.11 -6.92
N LEU A 87 -21.27 -22.22 -7.18
CA LEU A 87 -20.47 -22.25 -8.39
C LEU A 87 -19.66 -23.55 -8.48
N LEU A 88 -18.93 -23.94 -7.44
CA LEU A 88 -18.19 -25.22 -7.37
C LEU A 88 -19.10 -26.44 -7.65
N ARG A 89 -20.33 -26.43 -7.12
CA ARG A 89 -21.29 -27.51 -7.36
C ARG A 89 -21.77 -27.55 -8.81
N GLN A 90 -22.08 -26.40 -9.41
CA GLN A 90 -22.52 -26.34 -10.81
C GLN A 90 -21.38 -26.67 -11.78
N THR A 91 -20.16 -26.21 -11.53
CA THR A 91 -18.97 -26.61 -12.30
C THR A 91 -18.78 -28.13 -12.23
N SER A 92 -18.87 -28.72 -11.04
CA SER A 92 -18.77 -30.18 -10.89
C SER A 92 -19.89 -30.94 -11.63
N ALA A 93 -21.11 -30.39 -11.66
CA ALA A 93 -22.23 -30.98 -12.38
C ALA A 93 -22.05 -30.88 -13.90
N TYR A 94 -21.50 -29.76 -14.39
CA TYR A 94 -21.18 -29.54 -15.79
C TYR A 94 -20.12 -30.53 -16.29
N LEU A 95 -19.00 -30.68 -15.56
CA LEU A 95 -17.94 -31.64 -15.89
C LEU A 95 -18.40 -33.11 -15.87
N GLN A 96 -19.55 -33.41 -15.25
CA GLN A 96 -20.18 -34.73 -15.21
C GLN A 96 -21.31 -34.90 -16.24
N GLY A 97 -21.55 -33.91 -17.10
CA GLY A 97 -22.65 -33.91 -18.08
C GLY A 97 -24.05 -33.76 -17.47
N LYS A 98 -24.16 -33.33 -16.20
CA LYS A 98 -25.42 -33.14 -15.47
C LYS A 98 -25.94 -31.70 -15.50
N CYS A 99 -25.15 -30.78 -16.07
CA CYS A 99 -25.48 -29.37 -16.23
C CYS A 99 -25.09 -28.95 -17.66
N THR A 100 -25.84 -28.03 -18.27
CA THR A 100 -25.48 -27.49 -19.58
C THR A 100 -24.49 -26.33 -19.44
N ALA A 101 -23.76 -26.04 -20.50
CA ALA A 101 -22.78 -24.96 -20.50
C ALA A 101 -23.46 -23.59 -20.30
N GLU A 102 -24.62 -23.36 -20.91
CA GLU A 102 -25.40 -22.12 -20.79
C GLU A 102 -25.86 -21.85 -19.36
N LYS A 103 -26.15 -22.92 -18.60
CA LYS A 103 -26.57 -22.80 -17.21
C LYS A 103 -25.40 -22.42 -16.30
N LEU A 104 -24.22 -22.98 -16.54
CA LEU A 104 -23.00 -22.62 -15.81
C LEU A 104 -22.54 -21.19 -16.19
N ASP A 105 -22.55 -20.85 -17.47
CA ASP A 105 -22.19 -19.52 -17.99
C ASP A 105 -23.09 -18.42 -17.41
N ARG A 106 -24.41 -18.64 -17.37
CA ARG A 106 -25.33 -17.70 -16.75
C ARG A 106 -25.01 -17.48 -15.27
N LEU A 107 -24.77 -18.56 -14.52
CA LEU A 107 -24.41 -18.45 -13.11
C LEU A 107 -23.07 -17.69 -12.92
N LEU A 108 -22.09 -17.96 -13.79
CA LEU A 108 -20.80 -17.27 -13.77
C LEU A 108 -20.97 -15.77 -13.97
N LYS A 109 -21.72 -15.35 -15.00
CA LYS A 109 -22.01 -13.94 -15.32
C LYS A 109 -22.79 -13.23 -14.22
N ASP A 110 -23.69 -13.93 -13.55
CA ASP A 110 -24.45 -13.41 -12.41
C ASP A 110 -23.62 -13.34 -11.11
N THR A 111 -22.40 -13.89 -11.12
CA THR A 111 -21.52 -13.95 -9.95
C THR A 111 -20.31 -13.04 -10.14
N ASN A 112 -20.22 -11.97 -9.34
CA ASN A 112 -19.03 -11.12 -9.30
C ASN A 112 -18.43 -11.08 -7.88
N PHE A 113 -17.17 -11.47 -7.78
CA PHE A 113 -16.36 -11.38 -6.56
C PHE A 113 -15.26 -10.32 -6.63
N MET A 114 -15.03 -9.72 -7.80
CA MET A 114 -13.94 -8.76 -8.00
C MET A 114 -14.01 -7.53 -7.07
N PRO A 115 -15.19 -6.92 -6.80
CA PRO A 115 -15.28 -5.80 -5.85
C PRO A 115 -14.78 -6.13 -4.44
N LEU A 116 -14.89 -7.40 -4.01
CA LEU A 116 -14.43 -7.82 -2.69
C LEU A 116 -12.92 -7.70 -2.53
N MET A 117 -12.15 -7.77 -3.62
CA MET A 117 -10.70 -7.57 -3.57
C MET A 117 -10.33 -6.13 -3.21
N ASP A 118 -11.15 -5.16 -3.62
CA ASP A 118 -10.94 -3.74 -3.31
C ASP A 118 -11.43 -3.37 -1.91
N GLU A 119 -12.52 -4.01 -1.46
CA GLU A 119 -13.15 -3.79 -0.15
C GLU A 119 -12.35 -4.44 0.99
N GLU A 120 -11.77 -5.63 0.78
CA GLU A 120 -11.15 -6.46 1.82
C GLU A 120 -9.64 -6.64 1.61
N ARG A 121 -8.93 -5.51 1.44
CA ARG A 121 -7.51 -5.45 1.02
C ARG A 121 -6.52 -6.21 1.91
N TYR A 122 -6.92 -6.54 3.14
CA TYR A 122 -6.07 -7.21 4.12
C TYR A 122 -6.44 -8.69 4.36
N SER A 123 -7.49 -9.20 3.71
CA SER A 123 -7.90 -10.59 3.84
C SER A 123 -7.58 -11.39 2.57
N SER A 124 -7.07 -12.61 2.73
CA SER A 124 -6.92 -13.57 1.64
C SER A 124 -8.19 -14.38 1.40
N ALA A 125 -9.24 -14.20 2.20
CA ALA A 125 -10.46 -14.99 2.10
C ALA A 125 -11.23 -14.79 0.78
N PRO A 126 -11.34 -13.56 0.20
CA PRO A 126 -11.97 -13.36 -1.11
C PRO A 126 -11.31 -14.17 -2.23
N LEU A 127 -10.02 -14.47 -2.13
CA LEU A 127 -9.31 -15.31 -3.11
C LEU A 127 -9.85 -16.75 -3.14
N ALA A 128 -10.46 -17.25 -2.06
CA ALA A 128 -11.14 -18.54 -2.08
C ALA A 128 -12.41 -18.52 -2.95
N ALA A 129 -13.12 -17.40 -3.00
CA ALA A 129 -14.25 -17.21 -3.90
C ALA A 129 -13.80 -17.08 -5.36
N LEU A 130 -12.71 -16.34 -5.61
CA LEU A 130 -12.10 -16.23 -6.94
C LEU A 130 -11.57 -17.58 -7.44
N ALA A 131 -11.00 -18.43 -6.59
CA ALA A 131 -10.61 -19.78 -6.99
C ALA A 131 -11.81 -20.61 -7.50
N ALA A 132 -13.00 -20.44 -6.92
CA ALA A 132 -14.23 -21.06 -7.43
C ALA A 132 -14.68 -20.47 -8.77
N TYR A 133 -14.55 -19.14 -8.92
CA TYR A 133 -14.84 -18.42 -10.16
C TYR A 133 -13.96 -18.90 -11.31
N TRP A 134 -12.65 -18.89 -11.12
CA TRP A 134 -11.69 -19.35 -12.13
C TRP A 134 -11.82 -20.84 -12.44
N GLY A 135 -12.23 -21.67 -11.47
CA GLY A 135 -12.58 -23.07 -11.74
C GLY A 135 -13.77 -23.24 -12.69
N ALA A 136 -14.75 -22.33 -12.65
CA ALA A 136 -15.85 -22.31 -13.61
C ALA A 136 -15.44 -21.73 -14.97
N VAL A 137 -14.57 -20.71 -14.99
CA VAL A 137 -13.97 -20.19 -16.23
C VAL A 137 -13.21 -21.28 -16.97
N ALA A 138 -12.29 -21.98 -16.30
CA ALA A 138 -11.51 -23.07 -16.89
C ALA A 138 -12.39 -24.18 -17.46
N ALA A 139 -13.56 -24.43 -16.85
CA ALA A 139 -14.52 -25.41 -17.36
C ALA A 139 -15.23 -24.95 -18.64
N LEU A 140 -15.55 -23.66 -18.77
CA LEU A 140 -16.30 -23.11 -19.91
C LEU A 140 -15.40 -22.67 -21.07
N TYR A 141 -14.20 -22.21 -20.78
CA TYR A 141 -13.36 -21.45 -21.71
C TYR A 141 -11.93 -21.96 -21.80
N ASP A 142 -11.60 -23.09 -21.15
CA ASP A 142 -10.22 -23.52 -20.91
C ASP A 142 -9.42 -22.49 -20.07
N GLU A 143 -8.13 -22.72 -19.85
CA GLU A 143 -7.27 -21.83 -19.07
C GLU A 143 -6.85 -20.57 -19.86
N PRO A 144 -7.30 -19.35 -19.50
CA PRO A 144 -6.99 -18.12 -20.26
C PRO A 144 -5.49 -17.80 -20.33
N LEU A 145 -4.72 -18.27 -19.35
CA LEU A 145 -3.27 -18.10 -19.31
C LEU A 145 -2.53 -18.99 -20.32
N LEU A 146 -3.21 -19.86 -21.05
CA LEU A 146 -2.64 -20.60 -22.20
C LEU A 146 -2.80 -19.87 -23.54
N ASP A 147 -3.46 -18.70 -23.56
CA ASP A 147 -3.48 -17.85 -24.74
C ASP A 147 -2.05 -17.48 -25.17
N SER A 148 -1.79 -17.53 -26.48
CA SER A 148 -0.56 -17.07 -27.12
C SER A 148 -0.04 -15.72 -26.61
N ALA A 149 -0.94 -14.78 -26.27
CA ALA A 149 -0.57 -13.46 -25.75
C ALA A 149 -0.05 -13.50 -24.29
N ARG A 150 -0.34 -14.57 -23.56
CA ARG A 150 -0.04 -14.73 -22.12
C ARG A 150 0.98 -15.85 -21.82
N LEU A 151 1.29 -16.71 -22.80
CA LEU A 151 2.32 -17.73 -22.64
C LEU A 151 3.68 -17.13 -22.29
N GLY A 152 4.28 -17.61 -21.20
CA GLY A 152 5.58 -17.13 -20.72
C GLY A 152 5.53 -15.79 -19.97
N CYS A 153 4.34 -15.30 -19.61
CA CYS A 153 4.22 -14.19 -18.68
C CYS A 153 4.86 -14.53 -17.32
N LYS A 154 5.15 -13.49 -16.56
CA LYS A 154 5.60 -13.60 -15.17
C LYS A 154 4.47 -13.23 -14.22
N GLU A 155 4.51 -13.74 -13.00
CA GLU A 155 3.48 -13.49 -11.99
C GLU A 155 3.30 -11.99 -11.73
N GLU A 156 4.38 -11.20 -11.80
CA GLU A 156 4.36 -9.74 -11.56
C GLU A 156 3.66 -8.95 -12.69
N GLN A 157 3.38 -9.59 -13.82
CA GLN A 157 2.67 -8.99 -14.95
C GLN A 157 1.15 -9.24 -14.89
N LEU A 158 0.70 -10.06 -13.93
CA LEU A 158 -0.70 -10.43 -13.77
C LEU A 158 -1.31 -9.63 -12.62
N ASP A 159 -2.47 -9.03 -12.87
CA ASP A 159 -3.33 -8.51 -11.82
C ASP A 159 -4.31 -9.59 -11.34
N PHE A 160 -5.12 -9.28 -10.32
CA PHE A 160 -6.08 -10.23 -9.76
C PHE A 160 -7.23 -10.60 -10.72
N TYR A 161 -7.42 -9.87 -11.82
CA TYR A 161 -8.34 -10.25 -12.90
C TYR A 161 -7.74 -11.31 -13.84
N ASP A 162 -6.44 -11.55 -13.77
CA ASP A 162 -5.73 -12.48 -14.65
C ASP A 162 -5.21 -13.73 -13.94
N TRP A 163 -5.36 -13.81 -12.62
CA TRP A 163 -4.92 -14.95 -11.83
C TRP A 163 -5.74 -16.21 -12.09
N ASP A 164 -5.07 -17.36 -12.06
CA ASP A 164 -5.74 -18.66 -12.18
C ASP A 164 -6.31 -19.17 -10.84
N ALA A 165 -7.10 -20.24 -10.93
CA ALA A 165 -7.73 -20.86 -9.78
C ALA A 165 -6.73 -21.40 -8.75
N ALA A 166 -5.58 -21.93 -9.20
CA ALA A 166 -4.57 -22.50 -8.32
C ALA A 166 -3.83 -21.40 -7.57
N TRP A 167 -3.49 -20.29 -8.22
CA TRP A 167 -2.86 -19.14 -7.57
C TRP A 167 -3.76 -18.52 -6.50
N CYS A 168 -5.03 -18.25 -6.85
CA CYS A 168 -6.01 -17.72 -5.89
C CYS A 168 -6.17 -18.66 -4.68
N ALA A 169 -6.25 -19.97 -4.93
CA ALA A 169 -6.37 -20.96 -3.87
C ALA A 169 -5.10 -21.09 -3.01
N ALA A 170 -3.91 -21.00 -3.60
CA ALA A 170 -2.65 -21.06 -2.86
C ALA A 170 -2.56 -19.93 -1.84
N LEU A 171 -2.86 -18.70 -2.27
CA LEU A 171 -2.86 -17.52 -1.41
C LEU A 171 -3.95 -17.58 -0.34
N ALA A 172 -5.17 -17.98 -0.70
CA ALA A 172 -6.26 -18.18 0.27
C ALA A 172 -5.91 -19.25 1.32
N TRP A 173 -5.26 -20.34 0.89
CA TRP A 173 -4.83 -21.41 1.78
C TRP A 173 -3.71 -20.96 2.71
N ALA A 174 -2.70 -20.27 2.18
CA ALA A 174 -1.58 -19.75 2.96
C ALA A 174 -2.03 -18.74 4.02
N GLY A 175 -2.96 -17.83 3.66
CA GLY A 175 -3.48 -16.79 4.54
C GLY A 175 -4.67 -17.19 5.41
N ARG A 176 -5.13 -18.45 5.37
CA ARG A 176 -6.31 -18.91 6.14
C ARG A 176 -6.20 -18.77 7.67
N ASP A 177 -4.97 -18.71 8.17
CA ASP A 177 -4.66 -18.38 9.56
C ASP A 177 -4.05 -16.98 9.57
N GLU A 178 -4.90 -15.97 9.78
CA GLU A 178 -4.48 -14.56 9.81
C GLU A 178 -3.49 -14.26 10.93
N ASN A 179 -3.36 -15.14 11.93
CA ASN A 179 -2.37 -15.02 13.00
C ASN A 179 -1.03 -15.69 12.66
N ALA A 180 -0.93 -16.41 11.54
CA ALA A 180 0.32 -17.04 11.12
C ALA A 180 1.34 -15.99 10.69
N GLY A 181 2.58 -16.11 11.17
CA GLY A 181 3.72 -15.36 10.62
C GLY A 181 4.05 -15.81 9.20
N THR A 182 4.82 -15.00 8.47
CA THR A 182 5.07 -15.20 7.04
C THR A 182 5.84 -16.46 6.70
N GLY A 183 6.82 -16.88 7.51
CA GLY A 183 7.45 -18.21 7.36
C GLY A 183 6.43 -19.35 7.41
N LYS A 184 5.49 -19.31 8.37
CA LYS A 184 4.42 -20.31 8.49
C LYS A 184 3.47 -20.25 7.29
N GLN A 185 3.11 -19.06 6.82
CA GLN A 185 2.28 -18.90 5.62
C GLN A 185 2.96 -19.46 4.36
N ARG A 186 4.27 -19.20 4.17
CA ARG A 186 5.07 -19.76 3.06
C ARG A 186 5.13 -21.28 3.10
N VAL A 187 5.24 -21.87 4.29
CA VAL A 187 5.19 -23.33 4.46
C VAL A 187 3.80 -23.87 4.13
N GLU A 188 2.73 -23.17 4.52
CA GLU A 188 1.36 -23.55 4.16
C GLU A 188 1.09 -23.41 2.66
N GLU A 189 1.62 -22.38 2.01
CA GLU A 189 1.60 -22.22 0.56
C GLU A 189 2.32 -23.39 -0.13
N MET A 190 3.52 -23.76 0.33
CA MET A 190 4.25 -24.91 -0.19
C MET A 190 3.45 -26.21 -0.05
N LYS A 191 2.78 -26.41 1.09
CA LYS A 191 1.90 -27.59 1.30
C LYS A 191 0.72 -27.60 0.33
N PHE A 192 0.18 -26.43 -0.02
CA PHE A 192 -0.84 -26.33 -1.07
C PHE A 192 -0.27 -26.77 -2.41
N TRP A 193 0.88 -26.23 -2.82
CA TRP A 193 1.49 -26.56 -4.10
C TRP A 193 1.95 -28.02 -4.19
N ALA A 194 2.41 -28.61 -3.08
CA ALA A 194 2.73 -30.03 -2.99
C ALA A 194 1.48 -30.88 -3.27
N TRP A 195 0.36 -30.54 -2.64
CA TRP A 195 -0.94 -31.16 -2.92
C TRP A 195 -1.38 -30.92 -4.37
N TYR A 196 -1.17 -29.73 -4.92
CA TYR A 196 -1.52 -29.41 -6.30
C TYR A 196 -0.75 -30.30 -7.30
N LEU A 197 0.55 -30.52 -7.09
CA LEU A 197 1.34 -31.44 -7.91
C LEU A 197 0.83 -32.88 -7.83
N GLU A 198 0.39 -33.33 -6.65
CA GLU A 198 -0.24 -34.65 -6.48
C GLU A 198 -1.53 -34.77 -7.30
N GLN A 199 -2.37 -33.73 -7.32
CA GLN A 199 -3.58 -33.71 -8.16
C GLN A 199 -3.27 -33.66 -9.65
N ALA A 200 -2.26 -32.87 -10.05
CA ALA A 200 -1.84 -32.78 -11.44
C ALA A 200 -1.27 -34.12 -11.94
N ALA A 201 -0.45 -34.79 -11.14
CA ALA A 201 0.13 -36.10 -11.44
C ALA A 201 -0.94 -37.18 -11.66
N GLU A 202 -1.98 -37.20 -10.80
CA GLU A 202 -3.10 -38.13 -10.93
C GLU A 202 -3.84 -37.94 -12.28
N LEU A 203 -4.11 -36.70 -12.67
CA LEU A 203 -4.74 -36.38 -13.97
C LEU A 203 -3.84 -36.69 -15.18
N MET A 204 -2.53 -36.72 -14.96
CA MET A 204 -1.51 -37.14 -15.93
C MET A 204 -1.33 -38.67 -15.98
N GLY A 205 -1.99 -39.43 -15.10
CA GLY A 205 -1.90 -40.90 -15.05
C GLY A 205 -0.70 -41.45 -14.26
N GLU A 206 0.01 -40.60 -13.49
CA GLU A 206 1.07 -41.01 -12.56
C GLU A 206 0.46 -41.34 -11.19
N GLU A 207 -0.22 -42.49 -11.13
CA GLU A 207 -0.84 -42.98 -9.90
C GLU A 207 0.22 -43.21 -8.81
N ASN A 208 -0.03 -42.68 -7.60
CA ASN A 208 0.84 -42.75 -6.41
C ASN A 208 2.01 -41.74 -6.35
N TYR A 209 2.09 -40.75 -7.24
CA TYR A 209 3.01 -39.63 -7.01
C TYR A 209 2.67 -38.93 -5.69
N CYS A 210 3.70 -38.70 -4.86
CA CYS A 210 3.59 -37.97 -3.59
C CYS A 210 4.77 -37.00 -3.50
N PHE A 211 4.49 -35.74 -3.18
CA PHE A 211 5.58 -34.77 -3.03
C PHE A 211 6.46 -35.16 -1.82
N PRO A 212 7.80 -35.14 -1.95
CA PRO A 212 8.65 -35.64 -0.88
C PRO A 212 8.55 -34.80 0.41
N LYS A 213 7.99 -35.38 1.48
CA LYS A 213 7.82 -34.72 2.80
C LYS A 213 9.11 -34.13 3.38
N LYS A 214 10.26 -34.74 3.05
CA LYS A 214 11.59 -34.24 3.45
C LYS A 214 11.90 -32.84 2.90
N GLU A 215 11.43 -32.52 1.70
CA GLU A 215 11.63 -31.19 1.10
C GLU A 215 10.75 -30.16 1.79
N ILE A 216 9.52 -30.52 2.18
CA ILE A 216 8.67 -29.64 3.00
C ILE A 216 9.33 -29.34 4.35
N LYS A 217 9.89 -30.37 5.00
CA LYS A 217 10.59 -30.19 6.28
C LYS A 217 11.83 -29.30 6.13
N LYS A 218 12.65 -29.56 5.11
CA LYS A 218 13.83 -28.75 4.80
C LYS A 218 13.45 -27.30 4.48
N PHE A 219 12.41 -27.10 3.67
CA PHE A 219 11.90 -25.77 3.37
C PHE A 219 11.40 -25.09 4.65
N GLN A 220 10.63 -25.78 5.49
CA GLN A 220 10.20 -25.25 6.80
C GLN A 220 11.37 -24.88 7.72
N GLU A 221 12.46 -25.65 7.73
CA GLU A 221 13.68 -25.32 8.48
C GLU A 221 14.40 -24.08 7.91
N GLN A 222 14.24 -23.81 6.62
CA GLN A 222 14.77 -22.61 5.94
C GLN A 222 13.83 -21.40 6.04
N GLN A 223 12.52 -21.64 6.14
CA GLN A 223 11.52 -20.60 6.30
C GLN A 223 11.52 -20.14 7.74
N ASP A 224 12.28 -19.07 7.96
CA ASP A 224 12.18 -18.15 9.08
C ASP A 224 12.10 -18.87 10.45
N PRO A 225 13.26 -19.34 11.00
CA PRO A 225 13.33 -19.50 12.44
C PRO A 225 12.83 -18.17 13.05
N PRO A 226 11.87 -18.19 14.00
CA PRO A 226 11.27 -16.96 14.49
C PRO A 226 12.39 -16.00 14.89
N VAL A 227 12.46 -14.83 14.25
CA VAL A 227 13.40 -13.76 14.64
C VAL A 227 13.40 -13.73 16.16
N PRO A 228 14.53 -14.06 16.81
CA PRO A 228 14.53 -14.29 18.24
C PRO A 228 14.00 -13.03 18.90
N VAL A 229 13.03 -13.20 19.81
CA VAL A 229 12.49 -12.06 20.55
C VAL A 229 13.66 -11.40 21.28
N PRO A 230 13.86 -10.08 21.13
CA PRO A 230 14.97 -9.40 21.77
C PRO A 230 15.00 -9.66 23.27
N GLU A 231 16.18 -9.95 23.81
CA GLU A 231 16.35 -10.21 25.25
C GLU A 231 16.00 -8.97 26.09
N GLN A 232 16.20 -7.78 25.54
CA GLN A 232 15.95 -6.50 26.20
C GLN A 232 14.71 -5.80 25.61
N ALA A 233 14.02 -5.03 26.43
CA ALA A 233 12.83 -4.27 26.05
C ALA A 233 13.15 -2.89 25.43
N ASP A 234 14.25 -2.79 24.68
CA ASP A 234 14.74 -1.54 24.09
C ASP A 234 14.03 -1.21 22.76
N LEU A 235 13.75 0.07 22.50
CA LEU A 235 12.95 0.50 21.33
C LEU A 235 13.63 0.17 20.00
N GLU A 236 14.94 0.34 19.89
CA GLU A 236 15.68 0.07 18.67
C GLU A 236 15.59 -1.42 18.31
N HIS A 237 15.85 -2.30 19.28
CA HIS A 237 15.73 -3.74 19.08
C HIS A 237 14.29 -4.17 18.79
N PHE A 238 13.30 -3.53 19.43
CA PHE A 238 11.89 -3.77 19.13
C PHE A 238 11.55 -3.40 17.68
N VAL A 239 11.91 -2.20 17.23
CA VAL A 239 11.64 -1.72 15.86
C VAL A 239 12.32 -2.61 14.80
N GLN A 240 13.54 -3.07 15.07
CA GLN A 240 14.24 -4.04 14.23
C GLN A 240 13.54 -5.39 14.19
N PHE A 241 13.15 -5.94 15.35
CA PHE A 241 12.38 -7.18 15.45
C PHE A 241 11.05 -7.12 14.69
N MET A 242 10.41 -5.94 14.66
CA MET A 242 9.17 -5.71 13.92
C MET A 242 9.40 -5.49 12.41
N GLY A 243 10.65 -5.38 11.94
CA GLY A 243 10.99 -5.15 10.53
C GLY A 243 10.59 -3.76 10.02
N LEU A 244 10.56 -2.76 10.91
CA LEU A 244 10.01 -1.43 10.61
C LEU A 244 11.07 -0.39 10.22
N GLY A 245 12.32 -0.81 10.01
CA GLY A 245 13.43 0.06 9.65
C GLY A 245 14.10 0.66 10.89
N ASP A 246 14.33 1.97 10.88
CA ASP A 246 15.00 2.69 11.96
C ASP A 246 13.98 3.45 12.82
N LEU A 247 14.20 3.48 14.13
CA LEU A 247 13.43 4.32 15.05
C LEU A 247 13.70 5.81 14.74
N GLN A 248 12.64 6.62 14.65
CA GLN A 248 12.76 8.08 14.60
C GLN A 248 12.50 8.69 15.97
N TYR A 249 11.35 8.38 16.58
CA TYR A 249 10.95 8.90 17.88
C TYR A 249 9.79 8.11 18.47
N CYS A 250 9.54 8.30 19.77
CA CYS A 250 8.34 7.87 20.47
C CYS A 250 7.66 9.08 21.11
N VAL A 251 6.37 9.28 20.88
CA VAL A 251 5.58 10.37 21.46
C VAL A 251 4.36 9.81 22.19
N ARG A 252 3.84 10.59 23.13
CA ARG A 252 2.54 10.33 23.74
C ARG A 252 1.48 11.16 23.03
N GLN A 253 0.46 10.51 22.50
CA GLN A 253 -0.63 11.15 21.77
C GLN A 253 -1.74 11.55 22.73
N GLU A 254 -2.21 12.80 22.65
CA GLU A 254 -3.20 13.32 23.61
C GLU A 254 -4.60 12.72 23.44
N SER A 255 -5.00 12.40 22.20
CA SER A 255 -6.39 12.05 21.88
C SER A 255 -6.89 10.79 22.58
N ASP A 256 -6.02 9.80 22.75
CA ASP A 256 -6.32 8.51 23.37
C ASP A 256 -5.30 8.11 24.44
N GLN A 257 -4.37 9.01 24.76
CA GLN A 257 -3.28 8.79 25.71
C GLN A 257 -2.38 7.60 25.33
N GLY A 258 -2.36 7.24 24.05
CA GLY A 258 -1.55 6.16 23.50
C GLY A 258 -0.10 6.58 23.24
N TYR A 259 0.74 5.56 23.00
CA TYR A 259 2.12 5.76 22.54
C TYR A 259 2.20 5.57 21.03
N VAL A 260 2.82 6.52 20.36
CA VAL A 260 3.10 6.44 18.93
C VAL A 260 4.60 6.26 18.75
N ILE A 261 4.99 5.15 18.12
CA ILE A 261 6.35 4.85 17.76
C ILE A 261 6.48 5.10 16.26
N GLN A 262 7.22 6.14 15.90
CA GLN A 262 7.46 6.50 14.52
C GLN A 262 8.79 5.90 14.06
N THR A 263 8.76 5.20 12.93
CA THR A 263 9.93 4.60 12.28
C THR A 263 10.08 5.08 10.84
N ILE A 264 11.24 4.81 10.23
CA ILE A 264 11.53 5.14 8.83
C ILE A 264 12.26 4.00 8.13
N GLN A 265 11.85 3.70 6.89
CA GLN A 265 12.59 2.82 5.99
C GLN A 265 13.46 3.65 5.06
N ARG A 266 14.78 3.66 5.31
CA ARG A 266 15.75 4.41 4.50
C ARG A 266 16.21 3.72 3.23
N SER A 267 15.83 2.45 3.03
CA SER A 267 16.09 1.77 1.77
C SER A 267 15.33 2.47 0.64
N MET A 268 16.08 2.95 -0.34
CA MET A 268 15.58 3.69 -1.51
C MET A 268 15.57 2.84 -2.77
N GLU A 269 15.82 1.54 -2.65
CA GLU A 269 16.05 0.66 -3.79
C GLU A 269 14.74 -0.04 -4.21
N ALA A 270 14.30 0.24 -5.43
CA ALA A 270 13.24 -0.50 -6.10
C ALA A 270 13.66 -0.91 -7.51
N VAL A 271 13.03 -1.96 -8.03
CA VAL A 271 13.08 -2.30 -9.45
C VAL A 271 11.73 -1.97 -10.08
N CYS A 272 11.74 -1.25 -11.20
CA CYS A 272 10.52 -1.06 -11.97
C CYS A 272 10.03 -2.42 -12.51
N PRO A 273 8.78 -2.83 -12.23
CA PRO A 273 8.27 -4.13 -12.68
C PRO A 273 8.10 -4.20 -14.20
N VAL A 274 7.96 -3.05 -14.87
CA VAL A 274 7.74 -2.98 -16.33
C VAL A 274 9.04 -3.04 -17.12
N CYS A 275 10.07 -2.28 -16.71
CA CYS A 275 11.31 -2.16 -17.49
C CYS A 275 12.59 -2.61 -16.78
N GLY A 276 12.50 -3.07 -15.52
CA GLY A 276 13.65 -3.56 -14.77
C GLY A 276 14.65 -2.48 -14.34
N VAL A 277 14.36 -1.20 -14.54
CA VAL A 277 15.22 -0.10 -14.10
C VAL A 277 15.31 -0.07 -12.58
N HIS A 278 16.54 0.03 -12.08
CA HIS A 278 16.80 0.29 -10.67
C HIS A 278 16.49 1.75 -10.33
N ILE A 279 15.67 1.96 -9.31
CA ILE A 279 15.21 3.26 -8.84
C ILE A 279 15.84 3.47 -7.48
N THR A 280 16.47 4.63 -7.30
CA THR A 280 17.16 5.01 -6.06
C THR A 280 16.72 6.37 -5.53
N GLN A 281 15.76 7.02 -6.19
CA GLN A 281 15.25 8.34 -5.81
C GLN A 281 13.75 8.29 -5.55
N PRO A 282 13.30 8.72 -4.35
CA PRO A 282 11.88 8.82 -4.05
C PRO A 282 11.25 10.02 -4.72
N LYS A 283 10.00 9.84 -5.15
CA LYS A 283 9.13 10.94 -5.57
C LYS A 283 8.63 11.72 -4.34
N PHE A 284 8.23 11.01 -3.30
CA PHE A 284 7.90 11.58 -2.00
C PHE A 284 7.95 10.54 -0.88
N TRP A 285 7.87 10.99 0.37
CA TRP A 285 7.75 10.14 1.55
C TRP A 285 6.32 10.14 2.07
N TYR A 286 5.84 9.00 2.58
CA TYR A 286 4.51 8.89 3.17
C TYR A 286 4.51 7.98 4.40
N GLY A 287 3.59 8.24 5.31
CA GLY A 287 3.37 7.42 6.50
C GLY A 287 2.44 6.25 6.23
N VAL A 288 2.73 5.12 6.84
CA VAL A 288 1.93 3.90 6.85
C VAL A 288 1.65 3.52 8.30
N ASN A 289 0.40 3.20 8.60
CA ASN A 289 0.07 2.58 9.87
C ASN A 289 0.37 1.08 9.80
N CYS A 290 1.29 0.62 10.63
CA CYS A 290 1.72 -0.78 10.68
C CYS A 290 1.01 -1.57 11.76
N LEU A 291 0.62 -0.93 12.87
CA LEU A 291 -0.07 -1.58 13.98
C LEU A 291 -0.82 -0.53 14.80
N ASP A 292 -2.12 -0.78 14.99
CA ASP A 292 -2.90 -0.21 16.08
C ASP A 292 -3.36 -1.36 16.97
N ASP A 293 -2.96 -1.36 18.24
CA ASP A 293 -3.41 -2.37 19.19
C ASP A 293 -3.51 -1.81 20.61
N ALA A 294 -4.19 -2.55 21.49
CA ALA A 294 -4.23 -2.24 22.91
C ALA A 294 -3.04 -2.87 23.63
N PHE A 295 -2.47 -2.16 24.59
CA PHE A 295 -1.49 -2.75 25.50
C PHE A 295 -2.20 -3.72 26.48
N PRO A 296 -1.56 -4.82 26.89
CA PRO A 296 -2.17 -5.78 27.81
C PRO A 296 -2.74 -5.15 29.10
N LYS A 297 -3.74 -5.82 29.70
CA LYS A 297 -4.36 -5.43 30.97
C LYS A 297 -4.98 -4.00 30.97
N ASN A 298 -5.59 -3.59 29.86
CA ASN A 298 -6.13 -2.24 29.66
C ASN A 298 -5.07 -1.13 29.79
N GLY A 299 -3.84 -1.41 29.34
CA GLY A 299 -2.81 -0.38 29.22
C GLY A 299 -3.11 0.60 28.08
N PRO A 300 -2.28 1.65 27.94
CA PRO A 300 -2.49 2.68 26.91
C PRO A 300 -2.42 2.09 25.49
N PRO A 301 -3.14 2.63 24.50
CA PRO A 301 -2.99 2.21 23.11
C PRO A 301 -1.55 2.31 22.60
N ILE A 302 -1.20 1.46 21.63
CA ILE A 302 0.08 1.54 20.91
C ILE A 302 -0.16 1.67 19.41
N HIS A 303 0.55 2.62 18.80
CA HIS A 303 0.51 2.91 17.38
C HIS A 303 1.92 2.80 16.80
N LEU A 304 2.11 1.93 15.81
CA LEU A 304 3.37 1.81 15.08
C LEU A 304 3.19 2.43 13.70
N LEU A 305 3.89 3.55 13.47
CA LEU A 305 3.85 4.26 12.21
C LEU A 305 5.20 4.12 11.50
N LYS A 306 5.16 3.93 10.18
CA LYS A 306 6.35 3.78 9.35
C LYS A 306 6.35 4.79 8.22
N THR A 307 7.38 5.61 8.13
CA THR A 307 7.63 6.49 6.99
C THR A 307 8.37 5.70 5.91
N VAL A 308 7.81 5.63 4.71
CA VAL A 308 8.38 4.89 3.57
C VAL A 308 8.51 5.78 2.33
N PRO A 309 9.53 5.54 1.49
CA PRO A 309 9.70 6.27 0.25
C PRO A 309 8.75 5.73 -0.82
N MET A 310 8.03 6.62 -1.49
CA MET A 310 7.33 6.31 -2.74
C MET A 310 8.32 6.41 -3.89
N LEU A 311 8.68 5.27 -4.47
CA LEU A 311 9.56 5.17 -5.61
C LEU A 311 8.73 5.12 -6.90
N HIS A 312 9.14 5.83 -7.95
CA HIS A 312 8.48 5.83 -9.25
C HIS A 312 9.47 5.63 -10.37
N CYS A 313 9.08 4.84 -11.37
CA CYS A 313 9.84 4.75 -12.60
C CYS A 313 9.61 6.03 -13.44
N PRO A 314 10.66 6.75 -13.86
CA PRO A 314 10.51 7.93 -14.72
C PRO A 314 9.80 7.64 -16.06
N LYS A 315 9.87 6.38 -16.53
CA LYS A 315 9.26 5.92 -17.79
C LYS A 315 7.86 5.35 -17.62
N HIS A 316 7.52 4.85 -16.43
CA HIS A 316 6.26 4.18 -16.14
C HIS A 316 5.70 4.75 -14.85
N GLN A 317 5.04 5.90 -14.94
CA GLN A 317 4.59 6.64 -13.76
C GLN A 317 3.51 5.89 -12.97
N ASP A 318 2.73 5.03 -13.62
CA ASP A 318 1.68 4.24 -12.95
C ASP A 318 2.19 2.92 -12.37
N ALA A 319 3.46 2.57 -12.62
CA ALA A 319 4.04 1.33 -12.10
C ALA A 319 4.36 1.46 -10.61
N LEU A 320 3.66 0.67 -9.78
CA LEU A 320 3.96 0.49 -8.36
C LEU A 320 5.30 -0.23 -8.18
N CYS A 321 6.37 0.55 -8.06
CA CYS A 321 7.72 0.04 -7.83
C CYS A 321 7.85 -0.36 -6.36
N ARG A 322 7.84 -1.67 -6.08
CA ARG A 322 7.99 -2.19 -4.71
C ARG A 322 9.44 -2.02 -4.25
N ASN A 323 9.63 -1.55 -3.02
CA ASN A 323 10.93 -1.59 -2.34
C ASN A 323 11.45 -3.05 -2.31
N ILE A 324 12.74 -3.22 -2.59
CA ILE A 324 13.41 -4.53 -2.64
C ILE A 324 13.58 -5.09 -1.21
N ASP A 325 13.58 -4.23 -0.19
CA ASP A 325 13.83 -4.63 1.20
C ASP A 325 12.55 -4.84 2.01
N GLY A 326 12.43 -6.07 2.52
CA GLY A 326 11.59 -6.47 3.64
C GLY A 326 10.70 -7.66 3.33
N GLU A 327 11.02 -8.83 3.90
CA GLU A 327 9.98 -9.85 4.10
C GLU A 327 8.84 -9.20 4.91
N SER A 328 7.61 -9.36 4.45
CA SER A 328 6.45 -8.89 5.21
C SER A 328 6.47 -9.59 6.57
N ILE A 329 6.48 -8.85 7.67
CA ILE A 329 6.25 -9.39 9.01
C ILE A 329 4.81 -9.02 9.36
N ASN A 330 4.02 -9.96 9.86
CA ASN A 330 2.70 -9.66 10.43
C ASN A 330 2.90 -8.89 11.74
N PRO A 331 2.65 -7.57 11.79
CA PRO A 331 3.03 -6.76 12.95
C PRO A 331 2.24 -7.15 14.20
N LYS A 332 0.99 -7.58 14.04
CA LYS A 332 0.14 -8.01 15.16
C LYS A 332 0.61 -9.32 15.78
N ALA A 333 1.04 -10.28 14.96
CA ALA A 333 1.60 -11.54 15.45
C ALA A 333 2.96 -11.31 16.13
N ALA A 334 3.81 -10.47 15.54
CA ALA A 334 5.10 -10.09 16.13
C ALA A 334 4.92 -9.36 17.47
N TRP A 335 3.97 -8.43 17.56
CA TRP A 335 3.60 -7.73 18.79
C TRP A 335 3.18 -8.69 19.92
N LYS A 336 2.27 -9.62 19.63
CA LYS A 336 1.85 -10.66 20.60
C LYS A 336 3.02 -11.53 21.05
N ARG A 337 3.92 -11.91 20.13
CA ARG A 337 5.12 -12.71 20.43
C ARG A 337 6.08 -11.93 21.32
N TYR A 338 6.33 -10.66 21.01
CA TYR A 338 7.17 -9.79 21.82
C TYR A 338 6.67 -9.70 23.26
N LEU A 339 5.38 -9.45 23.45
CA LEU A 339 4.76 -9.35 24.77
C LEU A 339 4.62 -10.67 25.54
N SER A 340 4.76 -11.82 24.87
CA SER A 340 4.63 -13.14 25.52
C SER A 340 5.79 -13.46 26.47
N VAL A 341 6.90 -12.73 26.38
CA VAL A 341 8.03 -12.86 27.30
C VAL A 341 7.58 -12.42 28.70
N PRO A 342 7.77 -13.24 29.75
CA PRO A 342 7.38 -12.88 31.11
C PRO A 342 7.98 -11.54 31.57
N GLY A 343 7.14 -10.62 32.08
CA GLY A 343 7.55 -9.28 32.53
C GLY A 343 7.75 -8.25 31.42
N ARG A 344 7.71 -8.65 30.14
CA ARG A 344 8.03 -7.77 29.01
C ARG A 344 7.06 -6.60 28.86
N ALA A 345 5.79 -6.79 29.17
CA ALA A 345 4.80 -5.72 29.07
C ALA A 345 5.16 -4.57 30.04
N GLU A 346 5.49 -4.88 31.29
CA GLU A 346 5.87 -3.86 32.27
C GLU A 346 7.21 -3.19 31.91
N GLU A 347 8.21 -3.96 31.45
CA GLU A 347 9.51 -3.44 31.00
C GLU A 347 9.38 -2.50 29.80
N PHE A 348 8.59 -2.90 28.80
CA PHE A 348 8.44 -2.13 27.57
C PHE A 348 7.64 -0.84 27.81
N LEU A 349 6.64 -0.86 28.69
CA LEU A 349 5.93 0.36 29.08
C LEU A 349 6.87 1.37 29.75
N ALA A 350 7.75 0.91 30.65
CA ALA A 350 8.76 1.75 31.27
C ALA A 350 9.75 2.33 30.24
N GLU A 351 10.13 1.55 29.22
CA GLU A 351 10.94 2.05 28.11
C GLU A 351 10.20 3.13 27.30
N LEU A 352 8.92 2.92 26.97
CA LEU A 352 8.11 3.91 26.27
C LEU A 352 8.04 5.23 27.05
N GLU A 353 7.75 5.16 28.35
CA GLU A 353 7.75 6.33 29.25
C GLU A 353 9.10 7.05 29.26
N ARG A 354 10.20 6.29 29.39
CA ARG A 354 11.56 6.84 29.41
C ARG A 354 11.97 7.51 28.10
N ARG A 355 11.49 6.99 26.97
CA ARG A 355 11.87 7.42 25.62
C ARG A 355 10.88 8.38 24.97
N THR A 356 9.78 8.69 25.66
CA THR A 356 8.80 9.65 25.17
C THR A 356 9.45 11.03 25.06
N VAL A 357 9.32 11.63 23.88
CA VAL A 357 9.77 12.98 23.57
C VAL A 357 8.60 13.78 23.00
N ASN A 358 8.80 15.10 22.87
CA ASN A 358 7.96 15.90 22.00
C ASN A 358 8.51 15.84 20.58
N ALA A 359 7.65 15.70 19.58
CA ALA A 359 8.03 15.74 18.18
C ALA A 359 7.12 16.67 17.38
N PHE A 360 7.73 17.45 16.49
CA PHE A 360 7.04 18.36 15.60
C PHE A 360 7.21 17.90 14.14
N GLN A 361 6.11 17.73 13.42
CA GLN A 361 6.13 17.44 11.99
C GLN A 361 5.60 18.62 11.19
N ILE A 362 6.33 18.97 10.14
CA ILE A 362 5.96 19.99 9.16
C ILE A 362 5.73 19.28 7.83
N GLY A 363 4.46 19.05 7.52
CA GLY A 363 4.05 18.46 6.25
C GLY A 363 3.87 19.52 5.17
N ASN A 364 3.74 19.09 3.91
CA ASN A 364 3.48 20.00 2.78
C ASN A 364 2.27 20.91 3.04
N ALA A 365 1.22 20.37 3.66
CA ALA A 365 -0.06 21.05 3.86
C ALA A 365 -0.60 21.04 5.30
N PHE A 366 0.15 20.50 6.25
CA PHE A 366 -0.25 20.41 7.66
C PHE A 366 0.95 20.60 8.58
N ILE A 367 0.67 20.86 9.85
CA ILE A 367 1.64 20.70 10.93
C ILE A 367 1.09 19.73 11.97
N SER A 368 1.97 19.06 12.71
CA SER A 368 1.58 18.13 13.75
C SER A 368 2.51 18.21 14.95
N LEU A 369 1.96 18.30 16.15
CA LEU A 369 2.69 18.23 17.41
C LEU A 369 2.21 16.99 18.15
N ASN A 370 3.12 16.05 18.43
CA ASN A 370 2.80 14.78 19.11
C ASN A 370 1.60 14.04 18.48
N GLN A 371 1.57 14.00 17.14
CA GLN A 371 0.49 13.42 16.31
C GLN A 371 -0.84 14.18 16.30
N TYR A 372 -0.98 15.27 17.06
CA TYR A 372 -2.09 16.19 16.87
C TYR A 372 -1.88 17.01 15.59
N THR A 373 -2.55 16.58 14.52
CA THR A 373 -2.45 17.23 13.21
C THR A 373 -3.45 18.36 13.09
N ALA A 374 -2.95 19.55 12.76
CA ALA A 374 -3.76 20.74 12.60
C ALA A 374 -3.33 21.57 11.38
N PHE A 375 -4.18 22.50 10.99
CA PHE A 375 -3.74 23.66 10.23
C PHE A 375 -3.01 24.61 11.17
N HIS A 376 -2.06 25.38 10.64
CA HIS A 376 -1.10 26.17 11.41
C HIS A 376 -1.73 26.96 12.58
N HIS A 377 -2.80 27.73 12.33
CA HIS A 377 -3.49 28.56 13.36
C HIS A 377 -4.31 27.79 14.39
N ASN A 378 -4.59 26.51 14.18
CA ASN A 378 -5.40 25.69 15.08
C ASN A 378 -4.57 24.76 15.94
N LEU A 379 -3.24 24.81 15.87
CA LEU A 379 -2.41 23.95 16.70
C LEU A 379 -2.47 24.40 18.17
N PRO A 380 -3.04 23.60 19.08
CA PRO A 380 -2.90 23.82 20.50
C PRO A 380 -1.46 23.51 20.90
N ILE A 381 -0.85 24.42 21.66
CA ILE A 381 0.46 24.21 22.25
C ILE A 381 0.24 24.06 23.75
N PRO A 382 0.37 22.85 24.31
CA PRO A 382 0.30 22.61 25.75
C PRO A 382 1.32 23.47 26.51
N GLU A 383 0.95 23.95 27.70
CA GLU A 383 1.79 24.88 28.50
C GLU A 383 3.12 24.26 28.93
N GLU A 384 3.15 22.93 29.08
CA GLU A 384 4.31 22.14 29.45
C GLU A 384 5.36 22.01 28.33
N ILE A 385 4.98 22.24 27.08
CA ILE A 385 5.88 22.13 25.92
C ILE A 385 6.63 23.44 25.74
N LYS A 386 7.95 23.39 25.99
CA LYS A 386 8.85 24.53 25.86
C LYS A 386 9.41 24.65 24.44
N GLY A 387 9.83 25.86 24.08
CA GLY A 387 10.51 26.13 22.82
C GLY A 387 9.60 26.41 21.63
N ILE A 388 8.27 26.29 21.76
CA ILE A 388 7.33 26.69 20.70
C ILE A 388 6.59 27.96 21.13
N ARG A 389 6.52 28.96 20.26
CA ARG A 389 5.69 30.15 20.50
C ARG A 389 5.21 30.82 19.23
N TRP A 390 4.06 31.48 19.33
CA TRP A 390 3.58 32.40 18.30
C TRP A 390 4.44 33.68 18.29
N MET A 391 5.05 33.97 17.15
CA MET A 391 5.77 35.22 16.91
C MET A 391 4.79 36.33 16.54
N ASP A 392 3.88 36.00 15.62
CA ASP A 392 2.87 36.91 15.09
C ASP A 392 1.62 36.11 14.72
N ARG A 393 0.52 36.29 15.46
CA ARG A 393 -0.75 35.62 15.18
C ARG A 393 -1.49 36.19 13.98
N GLU A 394 -1.23 37.44 13.61
CA GLU A 394 -1.84 38.05 12.44
C GLU A 394 -1.24 37.46 11.17
N MET A 395 0.08 37.29 11.14
CA MET A 395 0.79 36.66 10.03
C MET A 395 0.75 35.13 10.05
N GLU A 396 0.22 34.53 11.11
CA GLU A 396 0.35 33.11 11.43
C GLU A 396 1.81 32.66 11.31
N GLU A 397 2.65 33.27 12.11
CA GLU A 397 4.07 32.97 12.24
C GLU A 397 4.40 32.40 13.62
N MET A 398 5.07 31.26 13.62
CA MET A 398 5.44 30.50 14.81
C MET A 398 6.93 30.19 14.78
N GLU A 399 7.53 30.17 15.95
CA GLU A 399 8.92 29.81 16.19
C GLU A 399 8.99 28.49 16.96
N ILE A 400 9.97 27.67 16.60
CA ILE A 400 10.44 26.50 17.33
C ILE A 400 11.93 26.70 17.63
N ASP A 401 12.27 26.96 18.88
CA ASP A 401 13.62 26.99 19.43
C ASP A 401 14.02 25.58 19.89
N LEU A 402 14.93 24.95 19.16
CA LEU A 402 15.33 23.56 19.38
C LEU A 402 16.24 23.39 20.59
N THR A 403 16.82 24.49 21.11
CA THR A 403 17.57 24.44 22.37
C THR A 403 16.65 24.12 23.56
N ALA A 404 15.38 24.50 23.47
CA ALA A 404 14.35 24.25 24.48
C ALA A 404 13.41 23.10 24.10
N PHE A 405 13.08 22.94 22.81
CA PHE A 405 12.16 21.90 22.33
C PHE A 405 12.84 20.53 22.17
N GLY A 406 14.12 20.50 21.83
CA GLY A 406 14.86 19.30 21.45
C GLY A 406 14.90 19.07 19.92
N PRO A 407 15.62 18.03 19.46
CA PRO A 407 15.98 17.87 18.04
C PRO A 407 14.88 17.26 17.16
N HIS A 408 13.72 16.92 17.72
CA HIS A 408 12.70 16.11 17.05
C HIS A 408 11.77 16.95 16.17
N VAL A 409 12.33 17.59 15.15
CA VAL A 409 11.58 18.30 14.12
C VAL A 409 11.80 17.65 12.75
N TYR A 410 10.70 17.32 12.08
CA TYR A 410 10.71 16.55 10.85
C TYR A 410 9.93 17.26 9.74
N PHE A 411 10.41 17.15 8.50
CA PHE A 411 9.87 17.78 7.31
C PHE A 411 9.34 16.68 6.38
N ASN A 412 8.03 16.59 6.16
CA ASN A 412 7.39 15.45 5.48
C ASN A 412 7.85 14.07 6.02
N GLY A 413 8.01 13.97 7.35
CA GLY A 413 8.38 12.72 8.03
C GLY A 413 9.88 12.38 8.01
N VAL A 414 10.75 13.22 7.46
CA VAL A 414 12.20 13.01 7.42
C VAL A 414 12.97 14.15 8.10
N THR A 415 14.26 13.96 8.38
CA THR A 415 15.12 15.02 8.92
C THR A 415 15.33 16.16 7.90
N LEU A 416 15.82 17.33 8.36
CA LEU A 416 16.13 18.45 7.46
C LEU A 416 17.16 18.04 6.38
N GLU A 417 18.20 17.31 6.76
CA GLU A 417 19.24 16.83 5.84
C GLU A 417 18.64 15.94 4.73
N GLU A 418 17.83 14.95 5.13
CA GLU A 418 17.14 14.05 4.20
C GLU A 418 16.16 14.83 3.31
N PHE A 419 15.46 15.82 3.87
CA PHE A 419 14.55 16.69 3.11
C PHE A 419 15.30 17.49 2.05
N CYS A 420 16.39 18.15 2.41
CA CYS A 420 17.21 18.93 1.48
C CYS A 420 17.76 18.08 0.32
N ARG A 421 18.12 16.82 0.60
CA ARG A 421 18.57 15.87 -0.42
C ARG A 421 17.45 15.45 -1.37
N CYS A 422 16.25 15.20 -0.85
CA CYS A 422 15.12 14.69 -1.64
C CYS A 422 14.32 15.78 -2.37
N TYR A 423 14.31 17.01 -1.84
CA TYR A 423 13.47 18.12 -2.32
C TYR A 423 14.30 19.38 -2.54
N SER A 424 15.45 19.26 -3.22
CA SER A 424 16.37 20.37 -3.45
C SER A 424 15.72 21.54 -4.21
N ASP A 425 14.68 21.27 -5.01
CA ASP A 425 13.88 22.27 -5.73
C ASP A 425 13.04 23.17 -4.81
N LYS A 426 12.79 22.72 -3.56
CA LYS A 426 12.03 23.46 -2.55
C LYS A 426 12.90 24.21 -1.55
N VAL A 427 14.22 24.10 -1.67
CA VAL A 427 15.19 24.61 -0.69
C VAL A 427 16.04 25.70 -1.35
N GLN A 428 16.17 26.83 -0.65
CA GLN A 428 17.03 27.93 -1.03
C GLN A 428 17.95 28.30 0.13
N MET A 429 19.25 28.38 -0.13
CA MET A 429 20.24 28.84 0.85
C MET A 429 20.44 30.36 0.72
N GLU A 430 20.33 31.09 1.83
CA GLU A 430 20.64 32.51 1.90
C GLU A 430 22.13 32.77 2.21
N LYS A 431 22.59 34.01 2.01
CA LYS A 431 24.00 34.40 2.15
C LYS A 431 24.51 34.34 3.60
N ASP A 432 23.61 34.38 4.56
CA ASP A 432 23.85 34.31 6.00
C ASP A 432 23.84 32.87 6.55
N GLY A 433 23.74 31.86 5.67
CA GLY A 433 23.71 30.44 6.06
C GLY A 433 22.33 29.94 6.47
N VAL A 434 21.28 30.75 6.27
CA VAL A 434 19.90 30.35 6.58
C VAL A 434 19.26 29.61 5.41
N LEU A 435 18.56 28.53 5.74
CA LEU A 435 17.83 27.71 4.80
C LEU A 435 16.37 28.13 4.73
N LEU A 436 15.89 28.48 3.54
CA LEU A 436 14.48 28.72 3.26
C LEU A 436 13.87 27.51 2.56
N ILE A 437 12.73 27.06 3.06
CA ILE A 437 11.94 25.98 2.48
C ILE A 437 10.58 26.52 2.09
N THR A 438 10.18 26.25 0.85
CA THR A 438 8.82 26.54 0.39
C THR A 438 8.01 25.26 0.26
N MET A 439 7.00 25.12 1.11
CA MET A 439 5.99 24.06 1.03
C MET A 439 4.69 24.60 0.43
N GLU A 440 3.70 23.71 0.25
CA GLU A 440 2.39 24.12 -0.28
C GLU A 440 1.72 25.15 0.65
N ARG A 441 1.76 24.89 1.96
CA ARG A 441 1.07 25.71 2.99
C ARG A 441 2.00 26.43 3.95
N HIS A 442 3.31 26.33 3.77
CA HIS A 442 4.27 26.91 4.71
C HIS A 442 5.45 27.53 3.97
N TRP A 443 5.89 28.68 4.45
CA TRP A 443 7.27 29.12 4.29
C TRP A 443 8.01 28.82 5.59
N ILE A 444 9.20 28.24 5.48
CA ILE A 444 9.96 27.82 6.64
C ILE A 444 11.36 28.39 6.54
N ARG A 445 11.80 29.06 7.60
CA ARG A 445 13.17 29.53 7.78
C ARG A 445 13.85 28.62 8.81
N CYS A 446 14.94 28.00 8.43
CA CYS A 446 15.72 27.07 9.24
C CYS A 446 17.09 27.68 9.51
N GLU A 447 17.37 28.00 10.77
CA GLU A 447 18.65 28.55 11.21
C GLU A 447 19.53 27.40 11.71
N LEU A 448 20.76 27.35 11.21
CA LEU A 448 21.76 26.35 11.55
C LEU A 448 22.83 26.97 12.46
N ASP A 449 23.43 26.16 13.33
CA ASP A 449 24.64 26.54 14.06
C ASP A 449 25.91 26.44 13.20
N GLU A 450 27.07 26.75 13.79
CA GLU A 450 28.38 26.70 13.13
C GLU A 450 28.76 25.29 12.63
N ASN A 451 28.16 24.23 13.20
CA ASN A 451 28.38 22.85 12.80
C ASN A 451 27.34 22.35 11.78
N GLY A 452 26.40 23.20 11.37
CA GLY A 452 25.32 22.86 10.44
C GLY A 452 24.14 22.14 11.09
N ALA A 453 24.06 22.09 12.43
CA ALA A 453 22.92 21.52 13.13
C ALA A 453 21.76 22.51 13.19
N LEU A 454 20.53 22.03 13.00
CA LEU A 454 19.33 22.86 13.09
C LEU A 454 19.12 23.30 14.54
N VAL A 455 19.03 24.61 14.76
CA VAL A 455 18.83 25.19 16.10
C VAL A 455 17.52 25.95 16.23
N ARG A 456 16.97 26.46 15.13
CA ARG A 456 15.73 27.23 15.15
C ARG A 456 14.96 27.11 13.85
N VAL A 457 13.63 27.02 13.98
CA VAL A 457 12.70 26.94 12.86
C VAL A 457 11.64 28.01 13.02
N ILE A 458 11.42 28.82 11.98
CA ILE A 458 10.32 29.78 11.90
C ILE A 458 9.40 29.34 10.77
N ILE A 459 8.14 29.11 11.10
CA ILE A 459 7.11 28.64 10.19
C ILE A 459 6.12 29.78 9.99
N ARG A 460 5.82 30.12 8.74
CA ARG A 460 4.76 31.06 8.36
C ARG A 460 3.75 30.38 7.45
N SER A 461 2.47 30.53 7.75
CA SER A 461 1.39 30.04 6.89
C SER A 461 1.43 30.68 5.50
N ARG A 462 1.18 29.85 4.49
CA ARG A 462 1.08 30.22 3.08
C ARG A 462 -0.34 29.97 2.59
N PHE A 463 -1.04 31.03 2.23
CA PHE A 463 -2.45 31.01 1.87
C PHE A 463 -2.68 31.00 0.36
N CYS A 464 -3.84 30.48 -0.05
CA CYS A 464 -4.35 30.68 -1.40
C CYS A 464 -5.86 30.93 -1.42
N ILE A 465 -6.35 31.53 -2.49
CA ILE A 465 -7.78 31.71 -2.77
C ILE A 465 -8.27 30.53 -3.59
N ARG A 466 -9.33 29.87 -3.12
CA ARG A 466 -10.04 28.81 -3.86
C ARG A 466 -11.42 29.30 -4.25
N PHE A 467 -11.70 29.39 -5.53
CA PHE A 467 -13.03 29.72 -6.02
C PHE A 467 -14.01 28.57 -5.80
N ASP A 468 -15.28 28.90 -5.56
CA ASP A 468 -16.33 27.90 -5.62
C ASP A 468 -16.52 27.40 -7.07
N LYS A 469 -17.19 26.25 -7.24
CA LYS A 469 -17.38 25.63 -8.57
C LYS A 469 -18.09 26.55 -9.58
N ARG A 470 -18.93 27.48 -9.10
CA ARG A 470 -19.70 28.38 -9.95
C ARG A 470 -18.84 29.54 -10.41
N ALA A 471 -18.11 30.18 -9.49
CA ALA A 471 -17.15 31.25 -9.75
C ALA A 471 -16.03 30.75 -10.67
N GLU A 472 -15.47 29.57 -10.39
CA GLU A 472 -14.50 28.92 -11.28
C GLU A 472 -15.05 28.79 -12.70
N LYS A 473 -16.26 28.24 -12.86
CA LYS A 473 -16.87 28.09 -14.18
C LYS A 473 -17.03 29.44 -14.89
N MET A 474 -17.52 30.47 -14.19
CA MET A 474 -17.72 31.82 -14.76
C MET A 474 -16.39 32.45 -15.19
N ILE A 475 -15.33 32.32 -14.38
CA ILE A 475 -14.00 32.84 -14.70
C ILE A 475 -13.42 32.11 -15.92
N LYS A 476 -13.50 30.77 -15.96
CA LYS A 476 -12.97 29.95 -17.07
C LYS A 476 -13.59 30.27 -18.42
N ILE A 477 -14.86 30.66 -18.46
CA ILE A 477 -15.55 31.05 -19.70
C ILE A 477 -15.59 32.57 -19.90
N ALA A 478 -14.85 33.34 -19.08
CA ALA A 478 -14.82 34.81 -19.08
C ALA A 478 -16.23 35.46 -19.00
N PHE A 479 -17.14 34.85 -18.25
CA PHE A 479 -18.53 35.31 -18.08
C PHE A 479 -18.72 36.00 -16.73
N LEU A 480 -17.91 37.04 -16.52
CA LEU A 480 -17.99 37.94 -15.37
C LEU A 480 -18.68 39.25 -15.77
N THR A 481 -19.31 39.93 -14.82
CA THR A 481 -19.77 41.31 -15.06
C THR A 481 -18.58 42.26 -15.24
N GLU A 482 -18.82 43.48 -15.74
CA GLU A 482 -17.78 44.50 -15.89
C GLU A 482 -17.10 44.80 -14.55
N ASP A 483 -17.89 44.96 -13.47
CA ASP A 483 -17.38 45.16 -12.12
C ASP A 483 -16.55 43.97 -11.60
N GLN A 484 -17.01 42.74 -11.85
CA GLN A 484 -16.30 41.52 -11.46
C GLN A 484 -14.98 41.35 -12.23
N SER A 485 -14.96 41.76 -13.50
CA SER A 485 -13.76 41.73 -14.33
C SER A 485 -12.76 42.79 -13.86
N ARG A 486 -13.24 43.98 -13.47
CA ARG A 486 -12.42 45.07 -12.93
C ARG A 486 -11.78 44.68 -11.59
N ILE A 487 -12.52 44.10 -10.66
CA ILE A 487 -11.94 43.72 -9.36
C ILE A 487 -10.89 42.61 -9.50
N LEU A 488 -11.13 41.62 -10.36
CA LEU A 488 -10.16 40.55 -10.62
C LEU A 488 -8.88 41.11 -11.27
N SER A 489 -9.03 42.05 -12.18
CA SER A 489 -7.95 42.81 -12.83
C SER A 489 -7.11 43.61 -11.82
N GLU A 490 -7.77 44.31 -10.89
CA GLU A 490 -7.13 45.06 -9.80
C GLU A 490 -6.33 44.14 -8.86
N ILE A 491 -6.92 43.01 -8.44
CA ILE A 491 -6.28 42.02 -7.57
C ILE A 491 -5.05 41.40 -8.23
N LEU A 492 -5.12 41.10 -9.52
CA LEU A 492 -4.04 40.48 -10.27
C LEU A 492 -2.97 41.47 -10.74
N HIS A 493 -3.22 42.77 -10.58
CA HIS A 493 -2.39 43.87 -11.10
C HIS A 493 -2.12 43.75 -12.60
N LEU A 494 -3.15 43.41 -13.37
CA LEU A 494 -3.09 43.23 -14.82
C LEU A 494 -4.17 44.06 -15.51
N PRO A 495 -4.04 44.38 -16.81
CA PRO A 495 -5.15 44.92 -17.59
C PRO A 495 -6.33 43.92 -17.64
N THR A 496 -7.57 44.41 -17.66
CA THR A 496 -8.78 43.55 -17.60
C THR A 496 -8.85 42.50 -18.70
N GLN A 497 -8.41 42.84 -19.93
CA GLN A 497 -8.38 41.88 -21.04
C GLN A 497 -7.35 40.77 -20.85
N GLU A 498 -6.24 41.04 -20.15
CA GLU A 498 -5.22 40.05 -19.85
C GLU A 498 -5.65 39.16 -18.68
N ALA A 499 -6.21 39.76 -17.62
CA ALA A 499 -6.73 39.04 -16.46
C ALA A 499 -7.79 37.99 -16.84
N LEU A 500 -8.70 38.32 -17.78
CA LEU A 500 -9.75 37.42 -18.25
C LEU A 500 -9.26 36.32 -19.20
N ARG A 501 -8.04 36.46 -19.76
CA ARG A 501 -7.44 35.50 -20.70
C ARG A 501 -6.38 34.62 -20.05
N LEU A 502 -6.08 34.84 -18.78
CA LEU A 502 -5.13 34.03 -18.04
C LEU A 502 -5.55 32.55 -18.07
N PRO A 503 -4.62 31.63 -18.37
CA PRO A 503 -4.82 30.22 -18.08
C PRO A 503 -5.22 30.04 -16.61
N TRP A 504 -6.11 29.08 -16.36
CA TRP A 504 -6.64 28.85 -15.01
C TRP A 504 -5.53 28.56 -14.00
N GLU A 505 -4.54 27.78 -14.41
CA GLU A 505 -3.38 27.41 -13.59
C GLU A 505 -2.53 28.64 -13.23
N GLU A 506 -2.36 29.58 -14.16
CA GLU A 506 -1.63 30.82 -13.90
C GLU A 506 -2.39 31.74 -12.94
N LEU A 507 -3.71 31.85 -13.12
CA LEU A 507 -4.57 32.60 -12.20
C LEU A 507 -4.51 32.03 -10.78
N CYS A 508 -4.62 30.70 -10.63
CA CYS A 508 -4.49 30.04 -9.33
C CYS A 508 -3.11 30.25 -8.71
N SER A 509 -2.04 30.23 -9.52
CA SER A 509 -0.67 30.48 -9.05
C SER A 509 -0.51 31.89 -8.48
N ARG A 510 -1.07 32.91 -9.16
CA ARG A 510 -1.06 34.32 -8.71
C ARG A 510 -1.88 34.57 -7.46
N LEU A 511 -2.87 33.73 -7.18
CA LEU A 511 -3.72 33.78 -5.97
C LEU A 511 -3.29 32.76 -4.92
N SER A 512 -2.04 32.30 -4.98
CA SER A 512 -1.39 31.42 -4.02
C SER A 512 -0.12 32.09 -3.51
N GLY A 513 0.44 31.58 -2.40
CA GLY A 513 1.62 32.21 -1.80
C GLY A 513 1.33 33.55 -1.12
N LEU A 514 0.14 33.68 -0.54
CA LEU A 514 -0.29 34.88 0.15
C LEU A 514 -0.01 34.77 1.66
N THR A 515 0.27 35.91 2.29
CA THR A 515 0.14 36.03 3.75
C THR A 515 -1.34 36.09 4.14
N ARG A 516 -1.66 35.87 5.41
CA ARG A 516 -3.04 35.94 5.90
C ARG A 516 -3.70 37.31 5.64
N PRO A 517 -3.06 38.47 5.90
CA PRO A 517 -3.68 39.76 5.62
C PRO A 517 -3.96 39.97 4.12
N GLN A 518 -3.05 39.54 3.25
CA GLN A 518 -3.24 39.60 1.80
C GLN A 518 -4.41 38.73 1.34
N ALA A 519 -4.46 37.47 1.80
CA ALA A 519 -5.55 36.56 1.47
C ALA A 519 -6.90 37.08 1.97
N LEU A 520 -6.96 37.64 3.18
CA LEU A 520 -8.17 38.24 3.73
C LEU A 520 -8.63 39.48 2.95
N ALA A 521 -7.71 40.34 2.52
CA ALA A 521 -8.02 41.50 1.70
C ALA A 521 -8.62 41.07 0.35
N ILE A 522 -7.92 40.19 -0.36
CA ILE A 522 -8.37 39.66 -1.66
C ILE A 522 -9.74 38.97 -1.54
N TRP A 523 -9.90 38.12 -0.52
CA TRP A 523 -11.17 37.43 -0.29
C TRP A 523 -12.32 38.41 -0.02
N LYS A 524 -12.12 39.43 0.82
CA LYS A 524 -13.14 40.46 1.08
C LYS A 524 -13.54 41.20 -0.20
N ASP A 525 -12.56 41.56 -1.02
CA ASP A 525 -12.78 42.28 -2.28
C ASP A 525 -13.57 41.42 -3.27
N LEU A 526 -13.19 40.14 -3.44
CA LEU A 526 -13.92 39.20 -4.29
C LEU A 526 -15.36 38.95 -3.79
N GLN A 527 -15.54 38.73 -2.50
CA GLN A 527 -16.84 38.48 -1.89
C GLN A 527 -17.78 39.68 -2.01
N SER A 528 -17.28 40.91 -1.82
CA SER A 528 -18.07 42.14 -1.97
C SER A 528 -18.62 42.31 -3.40
N HIS A 529 -17.95 41.72 -4.39
CA HIS A 529 -18.36 41.71 -5.80
C HIS A 529 -19.05 40.39 -6.23
N LYS A 530 -19.50 39.58 -5.26
CA LYS A 530 -20.21 38.31 -5.48
C LYS A 530 -19.40 37.27 -6.26
N ILE A 531 -18.07 37.32 -6.15
CA ILE A 531 -17.18 36.26 -6.63
C ILE A 531 -16.87 35.36 -5.42
N PHE A 532 -17.63 34.27 -5.32
CA PHE A 532 -17.57 33.38 -4.17
C PHE A 532 -16.28 32.55 -4.17
N CYS A 533 -15.55 32.62 -3.07
CA CYS A 533 -14.28 31.93 -2.84
C CYS A 533 -14.04 31.68 -1.35
N ASP A 534 -13.15 30.75 -1.06
CA ASP A 534 -12.60 30.42 0.25
C ASP A 534 -11.12 30.80 0.31
N ILE A 535 -10.61 31.00 1.52
CA ILE A 535 -9.17 31.06 1.80
C ILE A 535 -8.74 29.65 2.24
N LEU A 536 -7.59 29.16 1.76
CA LEU A 536 -7.00 27.89 2.20
C LEU A 536 -5.59 28.09 2.79
N PRO A 537 -5.19 27.31 3.83
CA PRO A 537 -6.05 26.40 4.58
C PRO A 537 -7.09 27.23 5.37
N ASN A 538 -8.34 26.76 5.45
CA ASN A 538 -9.46 27.57 5.89
C ASN A 538 -9.16 28.23 7.26
N PRO A 539 -8.96 29.56 7.33
CA PRO A 539 -8.68 30.25 8.58
C PRO A 539 -9.96 30.43 9.42
N LEU A 540 -11.12 30.04 8.89
CA LEU A 540 -12.41 30.12 9.54
C LEU A 540 -12.78 28.72 10.05
N GLY A 541 -12.55 28.50 11.33
CA GLY A 541 -13.28 27.49 12.10
C GLY A 541 -14.77 27.79 12.14
#